data_AF-A0A954S2R1-F1
#
_entry.id   AF-A0A954S2R1-F1
#
_cell.length_a   1.000
_cell.length_b   1.000
_cell.length_c   1.000
_cell.angle_alpha   90.00
_cell.angle_beta   90.00
_cell.angle_gamma   90.00
#
_symmetry.space_group_name_H-M   'P 1'
#
loop_
_entity.id
_entity.type
_entity.pdbx_description
1 polymer ?
#
loop_
_entity_poly.entity_id
_entity_poly.type
_entity_poly.pdbx_seq_one_letter_code
_entity_poly.pdbx_strand_id
1 'polypeptide(L)' 'MSEFDLSFNTRKALAVHLGEPAGHEVLLLLQRMAARIQELERSKVSVTPIAPAGAASLLRSRHDMETF' A
#
# COMPACT_ATOMS: atom_id res chain seq x y z
N MET A 1 -3.65 15.12 12.66
CA MET A 1 -2.28 14.58 12.74
C MET A 1 -2.19 13.48 11.72
N SER A 2 -1.15 13.48 10.87
CA SER A 2 -0.94 12.34 9.97
C SER A 2 -0.56 11.12 10.80
N GLU A 3 -0.98 9.92 10.40
CA GLU A 3 -0.68 8.65 11.11
C GLU A 3 0.82 8.44 11.35
N PHE A 4 1.65 9.10 10.54
CA PHE A 4 3.11 8.97 10.53
C PHE A 4 3.84 10.14 11.19
N ASP A 5 3.12 11.12 11.74
CA ASP A 5 3.76 12.20 12.49
C ASP A 5 4.24 11.70 13.85
N LEU A 6 5.46 12.10 14.22
CA LEU A 6 5.94 11.89 15.57
C LEU A 6 5.11 12.71 16.56
N SER A 7 4.91 12.17 17.76
CA SER A 7 4.34 12.95 18.85
C SER A 7 5.28 14.09 19.24
N PHE A 8 4.72 15.14 19.85
CA PHE A 8 5.54 16.23 20.40
C PHE A 8 6.58 15.70 21.42
N ASN A 9 6.18 14.75 22.26
CA ASN A 9 7.07 14.14 23.25
C ASN A 9 8.23 13.39 22.60
N THR A 10 7.95 12.67 21.51
CA THR A 10 8.99 11.95 20.75
C THR A 10 9.97 12.94 20.13
N ARG A 11 9.50 14.02 19.47
CA ARG A 11 10.38 15.06 18.93
C ARG A 11 11.26 15.71 20.00
N LYS A 12 10.67 16.03 21.16
CA LYS A 12 11.39 16.60 22.29
C LYS A 12 12.45 15.65 22.86
N ALA A 13 12.11 14.37 23.02
CA ALA A 13 13.05 13.37 23.51
C ALA A 13 14.26 13.19 22.57
N LEU A 14 14.02 13.21 21.25
CA LEU A 14 15.10 13.17 20.25
C LEU A 14 16.02 14.38 20.39
N ALA A 15 15.48 15.60 20.44
CA ALA A 15 16.27 16.82 20.59
C ALA A 15 17.09 16.86 21.90
N VAL A 16 16.49 16.43 23.02
CA VAL A 16 17.12 16.51 24.35
C VAL A 16 18.16 15.41 24.59
N HIS A 17 17.89 14.17 24.14
CA HIS A 17 18.72 13.01 24.52
C HIS A 17 19.72 12.58 23.44
N LEU A 18 19.43 12.81 22.16
CA LEU A 18 20.36 12.52 21.05
C LEU A 18 21.12 13.77 20.58
N GLY A 19 20.63 14.95 20.93
CA GLY A 19 21.11 16.22 20.41
C GLY A 19 20.46 16.57 19.06
N GLU A 20 20.39 17.86 18.75
CA GLU A 20 19.71 18.41 17.56
C GLU A 20 20.10 17.70 16.25
N PRO A 21 21.40 17.48 15.94
CA PRO A 21 21.80 16.87 14.66
C PRO A 21 21.36 15.41 14.53
N ALA A 22 21.62 14.58 15.53
CA ALA A 22 21.26 13.17 15.51
C ALA A 22 19.74 12.97 15.61
N GLY A 23 19.04 13.81 16.39
CA GLY A 23 17.58 13.84 16.44
C GLY A 23 16.96 14.19 15.09
N HIS A 24 17.55 15.14 14.36
CA HIS A 24 17.12 15.51 13.02
C HIS A 24 17.32 14.37 12.00
N GLU A 25 18.48 13.70 12.01
CA GLU A 25 18.74 12.56 11.12
C GLU A 25 17.77 11.39 11.34
N VAL A 26 17.50 11.04 12.60
CA VAL A 26 16.53 10.00 12.96
C VAL A 26 15.11 10.38 12.50
N LEU A 27 14.71 11.63 12.71
CA LEU A 27 13.42 12.13 12.24
C LEU A 27 13.30 12.03 10.71
N LEU A 28 14.32 12.46 9.97
CA LEU A 28 14.35 12.37 8.51
C LEU A 28 14.31 10.93 8.00
N LEU A 29 14.94 9.99 8.72
CA LEU A 29 14.89 8.57 8.39
C LEU A 29 13.47 8.02 8.57
N LEU A 30 12.83 8.31 9.71
CA LEU A 30 11.46 7.86 10.01
C LEU A 30 10.46 8.40 8.99
N GLN A 31 10.58 9.67 8.59
CA GLN A 31 9.74 10.27 7.54
C GLN A 31 9.91 9.57 6.18
N ARG A 32 11.15 9.24 5.78
CA ARG A 32 11.42 8.49 4.56
C ARG A 32 10.83 7.08 4.61
N MET A 33 10.93 6.40 5.75
CA MET A 33 10.34 5.08 5.95
C MET A 33 8.82 5.11 5.88
N ALA A 34 8.17 6.09 6.51
CA ALA A 34 6.72 6.28 6.45
C ALA A 34 6.23 6.48 5.01
N ALA A 35 6.88 7.36 4.24
CA ALA A 35 6.55 7.56 2.82
C ALA A 35 6.69 6.27 2.01
N ARG A 36 7.73 5.48 2.27
CA ARG A 36 7.95 4.19 1.60
C ARG A 36 6.88 3.16 1.95
N ILE A 37 6.44 3.11 3.22
CA ILE A 37 5.34 2.24 3.65
C ILE A 37 4.04 2.60 2.92
N GLN A 38 3.70 3.89 2.85
CA GLN A 38 2.49 4.34 2.14
C GLN A 38 2.53 3.98 0.64
N GLU A 39 3.70 4.08 0.01
CA GLU A 39 3.89 3.68 -1.38
C GLU A 39 3.70 2.16 -1.55
N LEU A 40 4.26 1.35 -0.65
CA LEU A 40 4.08 -0.10 -0.61
C LEU A 40 2.61 -0.49 -0.44
N GLU A 41 1.89 0.15 0.48
CA GLU A 41 0.46 -0.05 0.70
C GLU A 41 -0.37 0.28 -0.54
N ARG A 42 -0.06 1.39 -1.24
CA ARG A 42 -0.72 1.73 -2.52
C ARG A 42 -0.41 0.74 -3.65
N SER A 43 0.79 0.18 -3.68
CA SER A 43 1.24 -0.72 -4.75
C SER A 43 0.75 -2.16 -4.60
N LYS A 44 0.25 -2.56 -3.44
CA LYS A 44 -0.15 -3.95 -3.14
C LYS A 44 -1.52 -4.35 -3.70
N VAL A 45 -1.99 -3.70 -4.76
CA VAL A 45 -3.15 -4.13 -5.57
C VAL A 45 -2.69 -4.38 -7.01
N SER A 46 -2.12 -5.56 -7.22
CA SER A 46 -2.11 -6.20 -8.53
C SER A 46 -2.72 -7.59 -8.37
N VAL A 47 -4.05 -7.63 -8.24
CA VAL A 47 -4.81 -8.84 -8.54
C VAL A 47 -5.46 -8.58 -9.89
N THR A 48 -4.77 -8.97 -10.97
CA THR A 48 -5.45 -9.16 -12.25
C THR A 48 -6.26 -10.45 -12.12
N PRO A 49 -7.60 -10.40 -12.11
CA PRO A 49 -8.38 -11.63 -12.12
C PRO A 49 -8.09 -12.37 -13.43
N ILE A 50 -7.42 -13.52 -13.32
CA ILE A 50 -7.23 -14.44 -14.45
C ILE A 50 -8.58 -15.15 -14.64
N ALA A 51 -9.51 -14.54 -15.36
CA ALA A 51 -10.68 -15.25 -15.86
C ALA A 51 -10.26 -16.08 -17.09
N PRO A 52 -10.47 -17.41 -17.11
CA PRO A 52 -10.27 -18.19 -18.32
C PRO A 52 -11.21 -17.67 -19.41
N ALA A 53 -10.66 -17.18 -20.53
CA ALA A 53 -11.41 -16.71 -21.69
C ALA A 53 -12.35 -17.79 -22.31
N GLY A 54 -12.30 -19.03 -21.83
CA GLY A 54 -13.15 -20.14 -22.29
C GLY A 54 -14.56 -20.19 -21.69
N ALA A 55 -14.85 -19.48 -20.58
CA ALA A 55 -16.17 -19.60 -19.94
C ALA A 55 -17.28 -18.84 -20.69
N ALA A 56 -16.94 -17.75 -21.38
CA ALA A 56 -17.92 -16.97 -22.17
C ALA A 56 -18.22 -17.60 -23.55
N SER A 57 -17.30 -18.41 -24.09
CA SER A 57 -17.50 -19.02 -25.41
C SER A 57 -18.38 -20.26 -25.38
N LEU A 58 -18.49 -20.94 -24.23
CA LEU A 58 -19.27 -22.19 -24.11
C LEU A 58 -20.76 -21.97 -23.85
N LEU A 59 -21.19 -20.76 -23.44
CA LEU A 59 -22.63 -20.46 -23.29
C LEU A 59 -23.34 -20.17 -24.61
N ARG A 60 -22.60 -19.88 -25.69
CA ARG A 60 -23.19 -19.58 -27.00
C ARG A 60 -23.46 -20.83 -27.84
N SER A 61 -22.77 -21.94 -27.56
CA SER A 61 -22.97 -23.22 -28.29
C SER A 61 -24.08 -24.11 -27.73
N ARG A 62 -24.71 -23.73 -26.60
CA ARG A 62 -25.75 -24.55 -25.96
C ARG A 62 -27.18 -24.13 -26.32
N HIS A 63 -27.37 -22.99 -26.98
CA HIS A 63 -28.70 -22.49 -27.35
C HIS A 63 -29.17 -22.93 -28.76
N ASP A 64 -28.29 -23.52 -29.57
CA ASP A 64 -28.62 -24.02 -30.93
C ASP A 64 -29.06 -25.50 -30.93
N MET A 65 -29.25 -26.13 -29.77
CA MET A 65 -29.60 -27.55 -29.65
C MET A 65 -30.83 -27.79 -28.75
N GLU A 66 -31.79 -26.85 -28.70
CA GLU A 66 -33.09 -27.05 -28.04
C GLU A 66 -34.23 -26.43 -28.88
N THR A 67 -34.22 -26.68 -30.19
CA THR A 67 -35.41 -26.48 -31.03
C THR A 67 -35.56 -27.67 -31.95
N PHE A 68 -36.23 -28.71 -31.48
CA PHE A 68 -37.11 -29.64 -32.20
C PHE A 68 -37.88 -30.49 -31.19
#